data_AF-A0AAV1Q0N5-F1
#
_entry.id   AF-A0AAV1Q0N5-F1
#
_cell.length_a   1.000
_cell.length_b   1.000
_cell.length_c   1.000
_cell.angle_alpha   90.00
_cell.angle_beta   90.00
_cell.angle_gamma   90.00
#
_symmetry.space_group_name_H-M   'P 1'
#
loop_
_entity.id
_entity.type
_entity.pdbx_description
1 polymer ?
#
loop_
_entity_poly.entity_id
_entity_poly.type
_entity_poly.pdbx_seq_one_letter_code
_entity_poly.pdbx_strand_id
1 'polypeptide(L)'
;MMAGRHTEDPNMTTLSPEVYSAFSSLTTKELQQNLREEKQRNRPVRLLFEIPSTRIIAHTLSKYVVYEVVVMRSGSFDSHRVSVDRRYSDFARFHNTLLQEFNEELEDVVLPRKILTRNFNPEIITERRLGLQDYLAKLYAIRCVRHSPLFPKFFTEQEQKRAHGLLRAGQFRLALDQLQIILGIQEKLLPWQKPTLVVPTLSALAVCYRDLEDPEQAFAAAQKALPPVRRYGLKDYRASLLDLLVNLGYQLGQPVAQLQEELTMLRDAERGEVSTRSLKELVVQKFI
;
A
#
# COMPACT_ATOMS: atom_id res chain seq x y z
N MET A 1 56.00 -14.10 -32.61
CA MET A 1 55.85 -14.85 -31.34
C MET A 1 54.78 -14.16 -30.50
N MET A 2 53.55 -14.65 -30.58
CA MET A 2 52.41 -14.18 -29.78
C MET A 2 51.56 -15.41 -29.49
N ALA A 3 51.33 -15.71 -28.21
CA ALA A 3 50.08 -16.22 -27.66
C ALA A 3 50.31 -16.59 -26.17
N GLY A 4 49.68 -15.80 -25.30
CA GLY A 4 49.59 -16.03 -23.86
C GLY A 4 48.49 -17.02 -23.50
N ARG A 5 48.59 -17.50 -22.26
CA ARG A 5 47.92 -18.67 -21.66
C ARG A 5 46.47 -18.44 -21.21
N HIS A 6 45.73 -19.54 -21.26
CA HIS A 6 44.66 -20.07 -20.40
C HIS A 6 44.03 -19.20 -19.30
N THR A 7 42.70 -19.29 -19.24
CA THR A 7 41.93 -19.64 -18.02
C THR A 7 40.60 -20.31 -18.43
N GLU A 8 40.46 -21.61 -18.12
CA GLU A 8 39.18 -22.24 -17.76
C GLU A 8 38.81 -21.69 -16.35
N ASP A 9 37.54 -21.54 -15.94
CA ASP A 9 36.75 -22.60 -15.29
C ASP A 9 35.32 -22.06 -14.87
N PRO A 10 34.41 -22.78 -14.15
CA PRO A 10 33.16 -23.32 -14.71
C PRO A 10 31.88 -22.94 -13.94
N ASN A 11 30.73 -22.82 -14.61
CA ASN A 11 29.40 -23.22 -14.10
C ASN A 11 28.31 -22.96 -15.14
N MET A 12 28.20 -23.85 -16.12
CA MET A 12 27.04 -23.97 -16.98
C MET A 12 26.23 -25.16 -16.45
N THR A 13 25.19 -24.87 -15.67
CA THR A 13 24.18 -25.84 -15.27
C THR A 13 23.68 -26.53 -16.53
N THR A 14 24.09 -27.78 -16.72
CA THR A 14 23.91 -28.53 -17.95
C THR A 14 22.44 -28.89 -18.08
N LEU A 15 21.70 -28.10 -18.84
CA LEU A 15 20.34 -28.44 -19.28
C LEU A 15 20.43 -29.67 -20.20
N SER A 16 19.54 -30.63 -19.97
CA SER A 16 19.48 -31.91 -20.69
C SER A 16 19.46 -31.71 -22.22
N PRO A 17 20.15 -32.55 -23.02
CA PRO A 17 20.23 -32.42 -24.48
C PRO A 17 18.86 -32.34 -25.20
N GLU A 18 17.82 -32.92 -24.59
CA GLU A 18 16.45 -32.90 -25.09
C GLU A 18 15.81 -31.50 -25.08
N VAL A 19 16.23 -30.63 -24.16
CA VAL A 19 15.69 -29.26 -24.04
C VAL A 19 16.26 -28.36 -25.14
N TYR A 20 17.56 -28.46 -25.43
CA TYR A 20 18.17 -27.69 -26.52
C TYR A 20 17.62 -28.07 -27.90
N SER A 21 17.27 -29.35 -28.10
CA SER A 21 16.73 -29.85 -29.36
C SER A 21 15.30 -29.34 -29.64
N ALA A 22 14.48 -29.12 -28.61
CA ALA A 22 13.09 -28.64 -28.74
C ALA A 22 12.96 -27.16 -29.12
N PHE A 23 13.97 -26.32 -28.81
CA PHE A 23 13.95 -24.89 -29.16
C PHE A 23 14.50 -24.58 -30.56
N SER A 24 15.23 -25.52 -31.17
CA SER A 24 15.86 -25.33 -32.49
C SER A 24 14.91 -25.53 -33.67
N SER A 25 13.67 -25.98 -33.42
CA SER A 25 12.67 -26.33 -34.45
C SER A 25 11.42 -25.47 -34.43
N LEU A 26 11.36 -24.45 -33.56
CA LEU A 26 10.18 -23.59 -33.42
C LEU A 26 10.16 -22.49 -34.47
N THR A 27 9.01 -22.29 -35.10
CA THR A 27 8.75 -21.14 -35.96
C THR A 27 8.71 -19.84 -35.14
N THR A 28 8.92 -18.70 -35.80
CA THR A 28 8.83 -17.38 -35.14
C THR A 28 7.46 -17.14 -34.47
N LYS A 29 6.39 -17.72 -35.01
CA LYS A 29 5.05 -17.68 -34.41
C LYS A 29 4.95 -18.51 -33.14
N GLU A 30 5.52 -19.71 -33.13
CA GLU A 30 5.55 -20.58 -31.94
C GLU A 30 6.45 -20.00 -30.85
N LEU A 31 7.58 -19.37 -31.21
CA LEU A 31 8.40 -18.61 -30.26
C LEU A 31 7.64 -17.41 -29.66
N GLN A 32 6.90 -16.67 -30.47
CA GLN A 32 6.05 -15.58 -29.98
C GLN A 32 4.92 -16.09 -29.08
N GLN A 33 4.32 -17.24 -29.42
CA GLN A 33 3.28 -17.87 -28.64
C GLN A 33 3.82 -18.42 -27.31
N ASN A 34 4.95 -19.13 -27.33
CA ASN A 34 5.64 -19.59 -26.12
C ASN A 34 6.08 -18.42 -25.24
N LEU A 35 6.57 -17.32 -25.81
CA LEU A 35 6.91 -16.12 -25.03
C LEU A 35 5.66 -15.45 -24.44
N ARG A 36 4.53 -15.46 -25.14
CA ARG A 36 3.23 -14.98 -24.62
C ARG A 36 2.74 -15.89 -23.51
N GLU A 37 2.83 -17.20 -23.68
CA GLU A 37 2.45 -18.20 -22.70
C GLU A 37 3.38 -18.20 -21.48
N GLU A 38 4.69 -17.98 -21.63
CA GLU A 38 5.62 -17.76 -20.52
C GLU A 38 5.38 -16.43 -19.81
N LYS A 39 4.99 -15.38 -20.53
CA LYS A 39 4.52 -14.13 -19.90
C LYS A 39 3.19 -14.31 -19.17
N GLN A 40 2.35 -15.25 -19.61
CA GLN A 40 1.10 -15.64 -18.96
C GLN A 40 1.28 -16.71 -17.87
N ARG A 41 2.41 -17.44 -17.85
CA ARG A 41 2.79 -18.31 -16.73
C ARG A 41 3.02 -17.43 -15.52
N ASN A 42 1.95 -17.29 -14.72
CA ASN A 42 1.86 -16.76 -13.37
C ASN A 42 3.21 -16.37 -12.76
N ARG A 43 3.75 -15.20 -13.12
CA ARG A 43 4.74 -14.56 -12.26
C ARG A 43 3.97 -14.23 -10.98
N PRO A 44 4.35 -14.79 -9.82
CA PRO A 44 3.66 -14.46 -8.60
C PRO A 44 3.72 -12.94 -8.44
N VAL A 45 2.57 -12.30 -8.22
CA VAL A 45 2.53 -10.85 -7.98
C VAL A 45 3.43 -10.57 -6.79
N ARG A 46 4.42 -9.71 -6.97
CA ARG A 46 5.38 -9.33 -5.91
C ARG A 46 5.30 -7.85 -5.66
N LEU A 47 5.34 -7.46 -4.40
CA LEU A 47 5.50 -6.07 -4.02
C LEU A 47 6.98 -5.69 -4.16
N LEU A 48 7.24 -4.55 -4.80
CA LEU A 48 8.57 -3.97 -4.97
C LEU A 48 8.60 -2.57 -4.35
N PHE A 49 9.79 -2.20 -3.87
CA PHE A 49 10.06 -0.88 -3.32
C PHE A 49 11.19 -0.25 -4.10
N GLU A 50 10.98 0.98 -4.53
CA GLU A 50 12.02 1.79 -5.14
C GLU A 50 12.12 3.12 -4.43
N ILE A 51 13.35 3.63 -4.33
CA ILE A 51 13.60 4.97 -3.83
C ILE A 51 14.28 5.75 -4.97
N PRO A 52 13.53 6.27 -5.95
CA PRO A 52 14.09 6.86 -7.16
C PRO A 52 14.69 8.23 -6.93
N SER A 53 14.17 8.99 -5.95
CA SER A 53 14.59 10.36 -5.71
C SER A 53 14.85 10.62 -4.22
N THR A 54 15.74 11.57 -3.98
CA THR A 54 16.01 12.10 -2.64
C THR A 54 16.05 13.61 -2.71
N ARG A 55 15.58 14.28 -1.66
CA ARG A 55 15.60 15.75 -1.58
C ARG A 55 16.02 16.22 -0.20
N ILE A 56 16.76 17.32 -0.16
CA ILE A 56 17.16 17.96 1.09
C ILE A 56 16.13 19.04 1.40
N ILE A 57 15.41 18.87 2.51
CA ILE A 57 14.51 19.89 3.04
C ILE A 57 15.28 20.73 4.05
N ALA A 58 15.28 22.04 3.84
CA ALA A 58 15.86 23.02 4.75
C ALA A 58 14.78 24.01 5.18
N HIS A 59 14.48 24.02 6.47
CA HIS A 59 13.71 25.05 7.16
C HIS A 59 14.65 25.87 8.06
N THR A 60 14.16 27.00 8.57
CA THR A 60 14.92 27.92 9.44
C THR A 60 15.63 27.23 10.61
N LEU A 61 15.03 26.18 11.18
CA LEU A 61 15.56 25.46 12.34
C LEU A 61 15.88 23.98 12.08
N SER A 62 15.69 23.47 10.85
CA SER A 62 15.92 22.05 10.58
C SER A 62 16.37 21.79 9.15
N LYS A 63 17.32 20.87 8.99
CA LYS A 63 17.76 20.39 7.68
C LYS A 63 17.78 18.86 7.70
N TYR A 64 17.11 18.23 6.75
CA TYR A 64 17.04 16.77 6.69
C TYR A 64 16.84 16.27 5.26
N VAL A 65 17.21 15.00 5.05
CA VAL A 65 17.04 14.30 3.77
C VAL A 65 15.72 13.54 3.79
N VAL A 66 14.95 13.67 2.73
CA VAL A 66 13.73 12.93 2.46
C VAL A 66 13.95 11.99 1.29
N TYR A 67 13.45 10.77 1.43
CA TYR A 67 13.46 9.69 0.47
C TYR A 67 12.03 9.52 -0.05
N GLU A 68 11.85 9.60 -1.36
CA GLU A 68 10.58 9.25 -2.01
C GLU A 68 10.51 7.73 -2.11
N VAL A 69 9.65 7.08 -1.33
CA VAL A 69 9.49 5.62 -1.33
C VAL A 69 8.31 5.27 -2.23
N VAL A 70 8.60 4.67 -3.38
CA VAL A 70 7.61 4.18 -4.35
C VAL A 70 7.26 2.73 -4.03
N VAL A 71 5.97 2.42 -4.00
CA VAL A 71 5.45 1.05 -3.83
C VAL A 71 4.86 0.58 -5.16
N MET A 72 5.30 -0.59 -5.64
CA MET A 72 4.86 -1.14 -6.92
C MET A 72 4.48 -2.62 -6.83
N ARG A 73 3.61 -3.08 -7.74
CA ARG A 73 3.31 -4.51 -7.92
C ARG A 73 3.89 -5.02 -9.23
N SER A 74 4.84 -5.94 -9.13
CA SER A 74 5.35 -6.70 -10.28
C SER A 74 4.42 -7.85 -10.63
N GLY A 75 4.31 -8.18 -11.93
CA GLY A 75 3.45 -9.28 -12.40
C GLY A 75 1.98 -8.92 -12.59
N SER A 76 1.61 -7.66 -12.36
CA SER A 76 0.29 -7.08 -12.67
C SER A 76 0.47 -5.76 -13.39
N PHE A 77 -0.54 -5.30 -14.14
CA PHE A 77 -0.54 -3.94 -14.66
C PHE A 77 -0.65 -2.95 -13.49
N ASP A 78 0.45 -2.25 -13.19
CA ASP A 78 0.51 -1.21 -12.17
C ASP A 78 0.30 0.15 -12.84
N SER A 79 -0.95 0.58 -12.91
CA SER A 79 -1.37 1.78 -13.66
C SER A 79 -1.01 3.09 -12.98
N HIS A 80 -0.76 3.10 -11.67
CA HIS A 80 -0.57 4.31 -10.88
C HIS A 80 0.67 4.21 -10.01
N ARG A 81 1.68 5.04 -10.31
CA ARG A 81 2.83 5.21 -9.44
C ARG A 81 2.40 5.97 -8.18
N VAL A 82 2.50 5.32 -7.03
CA VAL A 82 2.21 5.90 -5.71
C VAL A 82 3.48 5.91 -4.88
N SER A 83 3.71 7.00 -4.16
CA SER A 83 4.88 7.18 -3.32
C SER A 83 4.57 7.92 -2.03
N VAL A 84 5.44 7.72 -1.03
CA VAL A 84 5.41 8.42 0.26
C VAL A 84 6.77 8.98 0.58
N ASP A 85 6.77 10.09 1.30
CA ASP A 85 8.00 10.74 1.73
C ASP A 85 8.41 10.28 3.12
N ARG A 86 9.60 9.71 3.25
CA ARG A 86 10.15 9.27 4.53
C ARG A 86 11.54 9.83 4.74
N ARG A 87 11.85 10.26 5.96
CA ARG A 87 13.24 10.56 6.37
C ARG A 87 13.84 9.34 7.06
N TYR A 88 15.16 9.31 7.18
CA TYR A 88 15.87 8.21 7.85
C TYR A 88 15.31 7.89 9.25
N SER A 89 14.98 8.91 10.05
CA SER A 89 14.43 8.70 11.39
C SER A 89 13.05 8.04 11.40
N ASP A 90 12.31 8.07 10.29
CA ASP A 90 11.04 7.34 10.19
C ASP A 90 11.30 5.84 10.03
N PHE A 91 12.29 5.47 9.21
CA PHE A 91 12.77 4.07 9.11
C PHE A 91 13.35 3.58 10.43
N ALA A 92 14.14 4.40 11.13
CA ALA A 92 14.70 4.02 12.42
C ALA A 92 13.62 3.78 13.48
N ARG A 93 12.59 4.64 13.54
CA ARG A 93 11.45 4.42 14.43
C ARG A 93 10.69 3.15 14.06
N PHE A 94 10.42 2.94 12.78
CA PHE A 94 9.75 1.75 12.29
C PHE A 94 10.51 0.46 12.63
N HIS A 95 11.83 0.43 12.41
CA HIS A 95 12.67 -0.70 12.76
C HIS A 95 12.60 -1.03 14.26
N ASN A 96 12.70 -0.01 15.12
CA ASN A 96 12.59 -0.20 16.56
C ASN A 96 11.21 -0.74 16.97
N THR A 97 10.13 -0.27 16.34
CA THR A 97 8.78 -0.82 16.59
C THR A 97 8.69 -2.28 16.13
N LEU A 98 9.31 -2.64 15.00
CA LEU A 98 9.32 -4.04 14.56
C LEU A 98 10.14 -4.92 15.51
N LEU A 99 11.28 -4.46 16.02
CA LEU A 99 12.09 -5.21 16.98
C LEU A 99 11.35 -5.49 18.30
N GLN A 100 10.37 -4.64 18.67
CA GLN A 100 9.52 -4.91 19.85
C GLN A 100 8.56 -6.09 19.64
N GLU A 101 8.17 -6.39 18.38
CA GLU A 101 7.22 -7.46 18.07
C GLU A 101 7.89 -8.70 17.44
N PHE A 102 8.98 -8.54 16.69
CA PHE A 102 9.59 -9.57 15.83
C PHE A 102 11.12 -9.61 15.98
N ASN A 103 11.62 -9.50 17.22
CA ASN A 103 13.06 -9.42 17.50
C ASN A 103 13.84 -10.60 16.90
N GLU A 104 13.34 -11.82 17.10
CA GLU A 104 14.01 -13.05 16.65
C GLU A 104 14.03 -13.14 15.11
N GLU A 105 12.91 -12.82 14.45
CA GLU A 105 12.81 -12.90 13.00
C GLU A 105 13.60 -11.80 12.27
N LEU A 106 14.03 -10.76 12.99
CA LEU A 106 14.79 -9.64 12.46
C LEU A 106 16.28 -9.70 12.77
N GLU A 107 16.81 -10.78 13.35
CA GLU A 107 18.22 -10.91 13.73
C GLU A 107 19.18 -10.63 12.55
N ASP A 108 18.83 -11.12 11.35
CA ASP A 108 19.63 -10.92 10.13
C ASP A 108 19.32 -9.62 9.37
N VAL A 109 18.31 -8.84 9.81
CA VAL A 109 17.88 -7.63 9.11
C VAL A 109 18.52 -6.39 9.72
N VAL A 110 19.55 -5.89 9.03
CA VAL A 110 20.27 -4.68 9.46
C VAL A 110 19.71 -3.44 8.78
N LEU A 111 19.23 -2.47 9.59
CA LEU A 111 18.93 -1.12 9.11
C LEU A 111 20.25 -0.36 8.82
N PRO A 112 20.34 0.42 7.70
CA PRO A 112 21.50 1.27 7.45
C PRO A 112 21.85 2.16 8.64
N ARG A 113 23.15 2.26 8.96
CA ARG A 113 23.60 2.96 10.17
C ARG A 113 23.26 4.45 10.16
N LYS A 114 23.00 4.99 11.35
CA LYS A 114 22.77 6.43 11.55
C LYS A 114 24.11 7.15 11.38
N ILE A 115 24.15 8.10 10.44
CA ILE A 115 25.33 8.93 10.16
C ILE A 115 25.03 10.32 10.69
N LEU A 116 25.80 10.75 11.68
CA LEU A 116 25.61 12.03 12.38
C LEU A 116 26.39 13.18 11.73
N THR A 117 27.48 12.87 11.02
CA THR A 117 28.36 13.85 10.36
C THR A 117 28.39 13.62 8.85
N ARG A 118 28.34 14.69 8.04
CA ARG A 118 28.33 14.64 6.56
C ARG A 118 27.14 13.90 5.93
N ASN A 119 26.03 13.80 6.64
CA ASN A 119 24.79 13.16 6.15
C ASN A 119 24.16 13.82 4.89
N PHE A 120 24.66 14.99 4.48
CA PHE A 120 24.25 15.68 3.25
C PHE A 120 25.19 15.45 2.06
N ASN A 121 26.26 14.67 2.25
CA ASN A 121 27.13 14.27 1.16
C ASN A 121 26.34 13.36 0.18
N PRO A 122 26.43 13.62 -1.14
CA PRO A 122 25.59 12.93 -2.13
C PRO A 122 25.92 11.43 -2.27
N GLU A 123 27.18 11.04 -2.10
CA GLU A 123 27.59 9.63 -2.09
C GLU A 123 26.95 8.89 -0.91
N ILE A 124 27.00 9.49 0.29
CA ILE A 124 26.36 8.96 1.50
C ILE A 124 24.84 8.88 1.36
N ILE A 125 24.21 9.89 0.76
CA ILE A 125 22.76 9.87 0.50
C ILE A 125 22.41 8.72 -0.44
N THR A 126 23.21 8.50 -1.47
CA THR A 126 22.99 7.45 -2.48
C THR A 126 23.19 6.05 -1.90
N GLU A 127 24.28 5.82 -1.15
CA GLU A 127 24.53 4.56 -0.46
C GLU A 127 23.38 4.24 0.51
N ARG A 128 22.98 5.21 1.34
CA ARG A 128 21.86 5.05 2.26
C ARG A 128 20.55 4.78 1.51
N ARG A 129 20.29 5.47 0.40
CA ARG A 129 19.08 5.27 -0.43
C ARG A 129 18.99 3.81 -0.89
N LEU A 130 20.08 3.25 -1.42
CA LEU A 130 20.15 1.85 -1.84
C LEU A 130 19.97 0.89 -0.65
N GLY A 131 20.64 1.17 0.47
CA GLY A 131 20.50 0.37 1.68
C GLY A 131 19.08 0.37 2.27
N LEU A 132 18.37 1.51 2.21
CA LEU A 132 16.98 1.60 2.66
C LEU A 132 16.02 0.84 1.72
N GLN A 133 16.31 0.83 0.42
CA GLN A 133 15.54 0.06 -0.56
C GLN A 133 15.72 -1.45 -0.31
N ASP A 134 16.95 -1.92 -0.14
CA ASP A 134 17.26 -3.31 0.20
C ASP A 134 16.65 -3.72 1.55
N TYR A 135 16.72 -2.83 2.54
CA TYR A 135 16.08 -3.03 3.85
C TYR A 135 14.57 -3.30 3.74
N LEU A 136 13.83 -2.49 2.95
CA LEU A 136 12.39 -2.72 2.75
C LEU A 136 12.11 -4.05 2.04
N ALA A 137 12.94 -4.43 1.07
CA ALA A 137 12.83 -5.71 0.38
C ALA A 137 13.05 -6.89 1.35
N LYS A 138 14.06 -6.81 2.23
CA LYS A 138 14.33 -7.80 3.27
C LYS A 138 13.18 -7.93 4.27
N LEU A 139 12.67 -6.80 4.77
CA LEU A 139 11.49 -6.80 5.67
C LEU A 139 10.28 -7.47 5.01
N TYR A 140 10.02 -7.18 3.74
CA TYR A 140 8.90 -7.76 3.02
C TYR A 140 9.06 -9.26 2.74
N ALA A 141 10.30 -9.77 2.64
CA ALA A 141 10.56 -11.19 2.51
C ALA A 141 10.15 -11.98 3.78
N ILE A 142 10.18 -11.34 4.95
CA ILE A 142 9.81 -11.94 6.23
C ILE A 142 8.29 -11.99 6.36
N ARG A 143 7.74 -13.20 6.53
CA ARG A 143 6.30 -13.46 6.48
C ARG A 143 5.52 -12.75 7.59
N CYS A 144 6.00 -12.79 8.84
CA CYS A 144 5.31 -12.17 9.98
C CYS A 144 5.26 -10.65 9.86
N VAL A 145 6.39 -10.02 9.51
CA VAL A 145 6.47 -8.58 9.22
C VAL A 145 5.54 -8.19 8.06
N ARG A 146 5.59 -8.92 6.94
CA ARG A 146 4.77 -8.62 5.76
C ARG A 146 3.27 -8.61 6.03
N HIS A 147 2.78 -9.50 6.90
CA HIS A 147 1.34 -9.59 7.25
C HIS A 147 0.98 -8.79 8.52
N SER A 148 1.97 -8.24 9.21
CA SER A 148 1.75 -7.40 10.38
C SER A 148 1.06 -6.09 9.97
N PRO A 149 0.16 -5.54 10.79
CA PRO A 149 -0.40 -4.21 10.59
C PRO A 149 0.65 -3.09 10.71
N LEU A 150 1.83 -3.36 11.29
CA LEU A 150 2.92 -2.38 11.37
C LEU A 150 3.46 -2.01 9.99
N PHE A 151 3.49 -2.96 9.06
CA PHE A 151 4.04 -2.75 7.72
C PHE A 151 3.26 -1.70 6.90
N PRO A 152 1.93 -1.81 6.69
CA PRO A 152 1.18 -0.77 5.99
C PRO A 152 1.13 0.56 6.75
N LYS A 153 1.21 0.55 8.09
CA LYS A 153 1.28 1.77 8.90
C LYS A 153 2.51 2.60 8.57
N PHE A 154 3.67 1.97 8.36
CA PHE A 154 4.87 2.68 7.92
C PHE A 154 4.64 3.53 6.68
N PHE A 155 3.87 3.03 5.71
CA PHE A 155 3.60 3.76 4.46
C PHE A 155 2.44 4.75 4.54
N THR A 156 1.49 4.56 5.45
CA THR A 156 0.21 5.30 5.36
C THR A 156 -0.16 6.09 6.61
N GLU A 157 0.41 5.81 7.78
CA GLU A 157 -0.06 6.40 9.04
C GLU A 157 0.14 7.92 9.10
N GLN A 158 1.28 8.42 8.63
CA GLN A 158 1.56 9.86 8.61
C GLN A 158 0.65 10.59 7.62
N GLU A 159 0.40 9.99 6.48
CA GLU A 159 -0.48 10.49 5.43
C GLU A 159 -1.93 10.49 5.91
N GLN A 160 -2.37 9.44 6.61
CA GLN A 160 -3.69 9.37 7.23
C GLN A 160 -3.88 10.46 8.27
N LYS A 161 -2.91 10.66 9.18
CA LYS A 161 -2.95 11.75 10.17
C LYS A 161 -3.10 13.12 9.51
N ARG A 162 -2.38 13.36 8.41
CA ARG A 162 -2.49 14.60 7.62
C ARG A 162 -3.85 14.73 6.95
N ALA A 163 -4.32 13.69 6.26
CA ALA A 163 -5.61 13.66 5.58
C ALA A 163 -6.77 13.91 6.54
N HIS A 164 -6.78 13.24 7.69
CA HIS A 164 -7.80 13.45 8.72
C HIS A 164 -7.69 14.84 9.37
N GLY A 165 -6.49 15.41 9.48
CA GLY A 165 -6.30 16.82 9.85
C GLY A 165 -6.95 17.80 8.86
N LEU A 166 -6.75 17.58 7.56
CA LEU A 166 -7.36 18.37 6.49
C LEU A 166 -8.90 18.23 6.49
N LEU A 167 -9.39 17.01 6.67
CA LEU A 167 -10.82 16.72 6.76
C LEU A 167 -11.46 17.47 7.94
N ARG A 168 -10.83 17.45 9.11
CA ARG A 168 -11.27 18.22 10.29
C ARG A 168 -11.25 19.73 10.06
N ALA A 169 -10.29 20.22 9.27
CA ALA A 169 -10.22 21.63 8.86
C ALA A 169 -11.20 22.01 7.74
N GLY A 170 -12.06 21.08 7.27
CA GLY A 170 -13.00 21.30 6.17
C GLY A 170 -12.35 21.39 4.79
N GLN A 171 -11.05 21.08 4.67
CA GLN A 171 -10.31 21.12 3.40
C GLN A 171 -10.50 19.80 2.63
N PHE A 172 -11.74 19.49 2.27
CA PHE A 172 -12.12 18.18 1.71
C PHE A 172 -11.39 17.84 0.41
N ARG A 173 -11.16 18.82 -0.48
CA ARG A 173 -10.44 18.59 -1.75
C ARG A 173 -9.00 18.13 -1.52
N LEU A 174 -8.28 18.80 -0.61
CA LEU A 174 -6.90 18.44 -0.27
C LEU A 174 -6.84 17.11 0.50
N ALA A 175 -7.82 16.85 1.38
CA ALA A 175 -7.94 15.58 2.06
C ALA A 175 -8.15 14.43 1.07
N LEU A 176 -9.00 14.62 0.06
CA LEU A 176 -9.30 13.65 -0.98
C LEU A 176 -8.06 13.31 -1.81
N ASP A 177 -7.30 14.30 -2.27
CA ASP A 177 -6.03 14.09 -2.99
C ASP A 177 -5.07 13.21 -2.17
N GLN A 178 -4.96 13.49 -0.86
CA GLN A 178 -4.12 12.72 0.05
C GLN A 178 -4.65 11.29 0.26
N LEU A 179 -5.98 11.13 0.43
CA LEU A 179 -6.63 9.83 0.66
C LEU A 179 -6.57 8.91 -0.55
N GLN A 180 -6.60 9.45 -1.78
CA GLN A 180 -6.43 8.66 -2.99
C GLN A 180 -5.03 8.04 -3.08
N ILE A 181 -3.99 8.80 -2.73
CA ILE A 181 -2.62 8.28 -2.66
C ILE A 181 -2.55 7.14 -1.63
N ILE A 182 -3.15 7.34 -0.45
CA ILE A 182 -3.19 6.33 0.61
C ILE A 182 -3.92 5.06 0.14
N LEU A 183 -5.08 5.21 -0.50
CA LEU A 183 -5.85 4.10 -1.02
C LEU A 183 -5.03 3.31 -2.05
N GLY A 184 -4.37 3.99 -2.99
CA GLY A 184 -3.53 3.34 -3.99
C GLY A 184 -2.39 2.53 -3.38
N ILE A 185 -1.78 3.00 -2.28
CA ILE A 185 -0.79 2.22 -1.54
C ILE A 185 -1.44 1.01 -0.86
N GLN A 186 -2.57 1.21 -0.16
CA GLN A 186 -3.25 0.12 0.53
C GLN A 186 -3.74 -0.98 -0.43
N GLU A 187 -4.23 -0.63 -1.61
CA GLU A 187 -4.63 -1.58 -2.66
C GLU A 187 -3.45 -2.39 -3.18
N LYS A 188 -2.26 -1.80 -3.27
CA LYS A 188 -1.03 -2.54 -3.61
C LYS A 188 -0.61 -3.51 -2.51
N LEU A 189 -0.83 -3.16 -1.25
CA LEU A 189 -0.53 -3.99 -0.08
C LEU A 189 -1.59 -5.06 0.20
N LEU A 190 -2.82 -4.88 -0.29
CA LEU A 190 -4.00 -5.68 0.03
C LEU A 190 -3.82 -7.20 -0.11
N PRO A 191 -3.10 -7.75 -1.11
CA PRO A 191 -2.91 -9.20 -1.24
C PRO A 191 -2.24 -9.87 -0.03
N TRP A 192 -1.50 -9.10 0.79
CA TRP A 192 -0.81 -9.60 1.98
C TRP A 192 -1.39 -9.03 3.29
N GLN A 193 -2.52 -8.35 3.20
CA GLN A 193 -3.12 -7.62 4.30
C GLN A 193 -4.59 -8.04 4.47
N LYS A 194 -5.15 -7.75 5.65
CA LYS A 194 -6.59 -7.98 5.85
C LYS A 194 -7.39 -7.03 4.95
N PRO A 195 -8.47 -7.48 4.29
CA PRO A 195 -9.33 -6.61 3.48
C PRO A 195 -9.91 -5.41 4.24
N THR A 196 -9.93 -5.45 5.57
CA THR A 196 -10.32 -4.34 6.44
C THR A 196 -9.37 -3.14 6.38
N LEU A 197 -8.16 -3.27 5.82
CA LEU A 197 -7.15 -2.21 5.73
C LEU A 197 -7.67 -0.95 5.02
N VAL A 198 -8.44 -1.13 3.94
CA VAL A 198 -8.92 -0.02 3.09
C VAL A 198 -10.18 0.66 3.64
N VAL A 199 -10.88 0.04 4.60
CA VAL A 199 -12.19 0.50 5.08
C VAL A 199 -12.14 1.92 5.65
N PRO A 200 -11.18 2.29 6.53
CA PRO A 200 -11.13 3.65 7.05
C PRO A 200 -10.90 4.70 5.96
N THR A 201 -10.02 4.41 4.99
CA THR A 201 -9.68 5.32 3.88
C THR A 201 -10.86 5.50 2.93
N LEU A 202 -11.52 4.41 2.53
CA LEU A 202 -12.71 4.46 1.68
C LEU A 202 -13.87 5.19 2.37
N SER A 203 -14.04 4.99 3.68
CA SER A 203 -15.03 5.71 4.47
C SER A 203 -14.74 7.22 4.51
N ALA A 204 -13.46 7.60 4.69
CA ALA A 204 -13.05 9.00 4.66
C ALA A 204 -13.22 9.64 3.27
N LEU A 205 -12.91 8.90 2.20
CA LEU A 205 -13.17 9.32 0.82
C LEU A 205 -14.66 9.55 0.59
N ALA A 206 -15.52 8.61 1.00
CA ALA A 206 -16.97 8.75 0.86
C ALA A 206 -17.51 10.00 1.56
N VAL A 207 -17.00 10.31 2.76
CA VAL A 207 -17.32 11.56 3.48
C VAL A 207 -16.85 12.79 2.69
N CYS A 208 -15.62 12.78 2.16
CA CYS A 208 -15.08 13.91 1.39
C CYS A 208 -15.89 14.17 0.11
N TYR A 209 -16.21 13.12 -0.66
CA TYR A 209 -17.01 13.24 -1.88
C TYR A 209 -18.42 13.77 -1.59
N ARG A 210 -19.07 13.24 -0.55
CA ARG A 210 -20.39 13.73 -0.13
C ARG A 210 -20.35 15.21 0.24
N ASP A 211 -19.36 15.64 1.01
CA ASP A 211 -19.22 17.03 1.44
C ASP A 211 -18.76 17.97 0.30
N LEU A 212 -18.29 17.42 -0.81
CA LEU A 212 -17.99 18.13 -2.07
C LEU A 212 -19.15 18.04 -3.08
N GLU A 213 -20.31 17.55 -2.66
CA GLU A 213 -21.51 17.41 -3.51
C GLU A 213 -21.31 16.49 -4.73
N ASP A 214 -20.46 15.46 -4.60
CA ASP A 214 -20.25 14.40 -5.58
C ASP A 214 -20.85 13.07 -5.07
N PRO A 215 -22.18 12.89 -5.16
CA PRO A 215 -22.86 11.72 -4.62
C PRO A 215 -22.49 10.41 -5.34
N GLU A 216 -22.14 10.47 -6.63
CA GLU A 216 -21.76 9.29 -7.41
C GLU A 216 -20.45 8.67 -6.89
N GLN A 217 -19.42 9.49 -6.72
CA GLN A 217 -18.14 9.03 -6.19
C GLN A 217 -18.25 8.66 -4.70
N ALA A 218 -19.06 9.39 -3.93
CA ALA A 218 -19.33 9.04 -2.54
C ALA A 218 -19.98 7.65 -2.41
N PHE A 219 -20.97 7.37 -3.26
CA PHE A 219 -21.65 6.08 -3.29
C PHE A 219 -20.69 4.97 -3.70
N ALA A 220 -19.90 5.17 -4.77
CA ALA A 220 -18.92 4.19 -5.24
C ALA A 220 -17.86 3.88 -4.16
N ALA A 221 -17.34 4.88 -3.45
CA ALA A 221 -16.37 4.69 -2.38
C ALA A 221 -16.97 3.91 -1.20
N ALA A 222 -18.19 4.26 -0.76
CA ALA A 222 -18.89 3.56 0.32
C ALA A 222 -19.23 2.11 -0.05
N GLN A 223 -19.65 1.88 -1.30
CA GLN A 223 -19.96 0.54 -1.82
C GLN A 223 -18.72 -0.35 -1.85
N LYS A 224 -17.55 0.19 -2.23
CA LYS A 224 -16.26 -0.54 -2.18
C LYS A 224 -15.87 -0.92 -0.74
N ALA A 225 -16.23 -0.13 0.27
CA ALA A 225 -15.92 -0.41 1.67
C ALA A 225 -16.82 -1.49 2.30
N LEU A 226 -18.01 -1.72 1.73
CA LEU A 226 -19.04 -2.54 2.37
C LEU A 226 -18.72 -4.05 2.44
N PRO A 227 -18.17 -4.72 1.41
CA PRO A 227 -17.85 -6.15 1.47
C PRO A 227 -16.91 -6.55 2.62
N PRO A 228 -15.75 -5.89 2.86
CA PRO A 228 -14.91 -6.23 4.00
C PRO A 228 -15.58 -5.93 5.33
N VAL A 229 -16.40 -4.87 5.41
CA VAL A 229 -17.15 -4.53 6.63
C VAL A 229 -18.16 -5.60 6.99
N ARG A 230 -18.93 -6.11 6.01
CA ARG A 230 -19.87 -7.23 6.18
C ARG A 230 -19.15 -8.51 6.58
N ARG A 231 -18.06 -8.86 5.89
CA ARG A 231 -17.34 -10.12 6.09
C ARG A 231 -16.63 -10.21 7.45
N TYR A 232 -16.06 -9.10 7.92
CA TYR A 232 -15.23 -9.07 9.13
C TYR A 232 -15.92 -8.44 10.34
N GLY A 233 -17.20 -8.08 10.24
CA GLY A 233 -18.01 -7.62 11.37
C GLY A 233 -17.57 -6.27 11.95
N LEU A 234 -17.21 -5.30 11.10
CA LEU A 234 -16.86 -3.94 11.54
C LEU A 234 -18.13 -3.13 11.85
N LYS A 235 -18.76 -3.40 13.00
CA LYS A 235 -20.09 -2.89 13.38
C LYS A 235 -20.24 -1.38 13.24
N ASP A 236 -19.32 -0.61 13.81
CA ASP A 236 -19.34 0.86 13.76
C ASP A 236 -19.41 1.37 12.30
N TYR A 237 -18.59 0.81 11.41
CA TYR A 237 -18.59 1.18 10.00
C TYR A 237 -19.80 0.65 9.25
N ARG A 238 -20.32 -0.53 9.61
CA ARG A 238 -21.41 -1.19 8.87
C ARG A 238 -22.67 -0.34 8.89
N ALA A 239 -23.10 0.08 10.07
CA ALA A 239 -24.30 0.88 10.22
C ALA A 239 -24.17 2.24 9.52
N SER A 240 -23.07 2.95 9.77
CA SER A 240 -22.85 4.28 9.20
C SER A 240 -22.65 4.27 7.68
N LEU A 241 -22.06 3.20 7.11
CA LEU A 241 -21.93 3.04 5.65
C LEU A 241 -23.27 2.68 5.00
N LEU A 242 -24.06 1.79 5.60
CA LEU A 242 -25.40 1.45 5.11
C LEU A 242 -26.32 2.67 5.12
N ASP A 243 -26.32 3.44 6.21
CA ASP A 243 -27.09 4.68 6.33
C ASP A 243 -26.68 5.69 5.23
N LEU A 244 -25.38 5.90 5.02
CA LEU A 244 -24.88 6.75 3.95
C LEU A 244 -25.32 6.25 2.55
N LEU A 245 -25.20 4.95 2.28
CA LEU A 245 -25.56 4.36 0.99
C LEU A 245 -27.07 4.44 0.71
N VAL A 246 -27.91 4.27 1.73
CA VAL A 246 -29.37 4.45 1.60
C VAL A 246 -29.69 5.90 1.22
N ASN A 247 -29.11 6.86 1.94
CA ASN A 247 -29.32 8.29 1.68
C ASN A 247 -28.86 8.70 0.28
N LEU A 248 -27.63 8.34 -0.11
CA LEU A 248 -27.08 8.61 -1.44
C LEU A 248 -27.85 7.85 -2.53
N GLY A 249 -28.28 6.62 -2.24
CA GLY A 249 -29.03 5.81 -3.20
C GLY A 249 -30.40 6.40 -3.52
N TYR A 250 -31.10 6.97 -2.54
CA TYR A 250 -32.33 7.75 -2.81
C TYR A 250 -32.05 8.97 -3.68
N GLN A 251 -30.97 9.71 -3.42
CA GLN A 251 -30.58 10.88 -4.22
C GLN A 251 -30.25 10.51 -5.68
N LEU A 252 -29.61 9.35 -5.88
CA LEU A 252 -29.19 8.85 -7.20
C LEU A 252 -30.24 7.98 -7.90
N GLY A 253 -31.41 7.73 -7.28
CA GLY A 253 -32.44 6.84 -7.82
C GLY A 253 -32.02 5.36 -7.90
N GLN A 254 -31.08 4.92 -7.07
CA GLN A 254 -30.59 3.53 -7.01
C GLN A 254 -31.48 2.65 -6.13
N PRO A 255 -31.54 1.33 -6.38
CA PRO A 255 -32.32 0.41 -5.54
C PRO A 255 -31.68 0.24 -4.16
N VAL A 256 -32.33 0.77 -3.12
CA VAL A 256 -31.83 0.76 -1.72
C VAL A 256 -32.56 -0.21 -0.80
N ALA A 257 -33.58 -0.93 -1.27
CA ALA A 257 -34.43 -1.78 -0.43
C ALA A 257 -33.64 -2.79 0.42
N GLN A 258 -32.68 -3.50 -0.19
CA GLN A 258 -31.83 -4.47 0.51
C GLN A 258 -30.92 -3.81 1.55
N LEU A 259 -30.40 -2.61 1.25
CA LEU A 259 -29.54 -1.86 2.16
C LEU A 259 -30.33 -1.36 3.37
N GLN A 260 -31.56 -0.91 3.14
CA GLN A 260 -32.48 -0.43 4.18
C GLN A 260 -32.98 -1.57 5.08
N GLU A 261 -33.28 -2.73 4.50
CA GLU A 261 -33.65 -3.93 5.26
C GLU A 261 -32.48 -4.37 6.16
N GLU A 262 -31.26 -4.44 5.61
CA GLU A 262 -30.06 -4.78 6.39
C GLU A 262 -29.83 -3.77 7.53
N LEU A 263 -30.00 -2.48 7.29
CA LEU A 263 -29.84 -1.44 8.30
C LEU A 263 -30.90 -1.57 9.42
N THR A 264 -32.16 -1.84 9.06
CA THR A 264 -33.24 -2.06 10.02
C THR A 264 -32.95 -3.28 10.89
N MET A 265 -32.58 -4.41 10.28
CA MET A 265 -32.21 -5.64 11.00
C MET A 265 -31.05 -5.43 11.98
N LEU A 266 -30.05 -4.62 11.60
CA LEU A 266 -28.94 -4.27 12.49
C LEU A 266 -29.41 -3.42 13.68
N ARG A 267 -30.29 -2.43 13.44
CA ARG A 267 -30.87 -1.56 14.49
C ARG A 267 -31.69 -2.35 15.49
N ASP A 268 -32.49 -3.30 15.00
CA ASP A 268 -33.35 -4.15 15.83
C ASP A 268 -32.52 -5.15 16.65
N ALA A 269 -31.51 -5.78 16.04
CA ALA A 269 -30.64 -6.76 16.70
C ALA A 269 -29.85 -6.16 17.87
N GLU A 270 -29.46 -4.89 17.78
CA GLU A 270 -28.69 -4.21 18.84
C GLU A 270 -29.57 -3.41 19.80
N ARG A 271 -30.91 -3.61 19.80
CA ARG A 271 -31.86 -2.90 20.68
C ARG A 271 -31.71 -1.37 20.62
N GLY A 272 -31.28 -0.82 19.48
CA GLY A 272 -30.99 0.59 19.32
C GLY A 272 -29.61 1.06 19.79
N GLU A 273 -28.72 0.17 20.25
CA GLU A 273 -27.31 0.49 20.58
C GLU A 273 -26.40 0.59 19.35
N VAL A 274 -26.91 0.33 18.13
CA VAL A 274 -26.17 0.59 16.89
C VAL A 274 -25.68 2.02 16.93
N SER A 275 -24.36 2.21 16.86
CA SER A 275 -23.70 3.51 16.83
C SER A 275 -24.50 4.49 15.97
N THR A 276 -25.21 5.41 16.61
CA THR A 276 -25.97 6.50 15.97
C THR A 276 -25.07 7.51 15.28
N ARG A 277 -23.74 7.33 15.42
CA ARG A 277 -22.74 8.20 14.84
C ARG A 277 -22.82 8.15 13.33
N SER A 278 -22.89 9.33 12.73
CA SER A 278 -22.74 9.45 11.29
C SER A 278 -21.36 8.95 10.84
N LEU A 279 -21.22 8.53 9.58
CA LEU A 279 -19.92 8.13 9.04
C LEU A 279 -18.88 9.26 9.19
N LYS A 280 -19.32 10.51 9.11
CA LYS A 280 -18.48 11.70 9.32
C LYS A 280 -17.91 11.76 10.73
N GLU A 281 -18.73 11.52 11.76
CA GLU A 281 -18.27 11.50 13.16
C GLU A 281 -17.21 10.43 13.39
N LEU A 282 -17.43 9.21 12.87
CA LEU A 282 -16.45 8.12 12.98
C LEU A 282 -15.12 8.48 12.32
N VAL A 283 -15.17 9.08 11.12
CA VAL A 283 -13.98 9.49 10.37
C VAL A 283 -13.26 10.65 11.08
N VAL A 284 -13.98 11.63 11.62
CA VAL A 284 -13.40 12.78 12.33
C VAL A 284 -12.68 12.35 13.61
N GLN A 285 -13.24 11.37 14.33
CA GLN A 285 -12.67 10.82 15.57
C GLN A 285 -11.41 9.98 15.36
N LYS A 286 -11.10 9.54 14.13
CA LYS A 286 -9.86 8.81 13.84
C LYS A 286 -8.64 9.73 13.87
N PHE A 287 -7.54 9.20 14.39
CA PHE A 287 -6.24 9.90 14.44
C PHE A 287 -6.31 11.26 15.16
N ILE A 288 -7.09 11.31 16.24
CA ILE A 288 -7.03 12.35 17.28
C ILE A 288 -5.99 11.92 18.32
#